data_AF-A0A2N5AHW7-F1
#
_entry.id   AF-A0A2N5AHW7-F1
#
_cell.length_a   1.000
_cell.length_b   1.000
_cell.length_c   1.000
_cell.angle_alpha   90.00
_cell.angle_beta   90.00
_cell.angle_gamma   90.00
#
_symmetry.space_group_name_H-M   'P 1'
#
loop_
_entity.id
_entity.type
_entity.pdbx_description
1 polymer ?
#
loop_
_entity_poly.entity_id
_entity_poly.type
_entity_poly.pdbx_seq_one_letter_code
_entity_poly.pdbx_strand_id
1 'polypeptide(L)'
;HHNTAAGVFGQLCVMEGTVTYYGFADEQATEPEKKVVIHAGQFATSPPQYWHRVELSDDARFNIHFWVAEETDGENGLFHAKKA
;
A
#
# COMPACT_ATOMS: atom_id res chain seq x y z
N HIS A 1 -3.95 -12.38 0.98
CA HIS A 1 -3.46 -11.08 1.50
C HIS A 1 -2.21 -10.69 0.71
N HIS A 2 -1.77 -9.44 0.73
CA HIS A 2 -0.50 -9.01 0.15
C HIS A 2 0.20 -8.00 1.08
N ASN A 3 1.47 -7.72 0.83
CA ASN A 3 2.22 -6.67 1.51
C ASN A 3 3.16 -5.94 0.54
N THR A 4 3.83 -4.91 1.02
CA THR A 4 4.93 -4.26 0.30
C THR A 4 6.26 -4.92 0.65
N ALA A 5 7.27 -4.76 -0.21
CA ALA A 5 8.60 -5.29 0.04
C ALA A 5 9.25 -4.66 1.29
N ALA A 6 10.30 -5.31 1.82
CA ALA A 6 11.10 -4.76 2.90
C ALA A 6 11.60 -3.34 2.55
N GLY A 7 11.48 -2.41 3.50
CA GLY A 7 11.84 -1.00 3.29
C GLY A 7 10.90 -0.18 2.41
N VAL A 8 9.84 -0.76 1.83
CA VAL A 8 8.89 -0.05 0.96
C VAL A 8 7.62 0.29 1.72
N PHE A 9 7.35 1.58 1.93
CA PHE A 9 6.05 2.06 2.42
C PHE A 9 5.08 2.26 1.26
N GLY A 10 3.85 1.74 1.41
CA GLY A 10 2.76 2.06 0.50
C GLY A 10 1.94 3.23 1.03
N GLN A 11 1.60 4.21 0.20
CA GLN A 11 0.64 5.27 0.54
C GLN A 11 -0.54 5.17 -0.43
N LEU A 12 -1.73 4.93 0.11
CA LEU A 12 -2.96 4.72 -0.66
C LEU A 12 -3.82 5.99 -0.58
N CYS A 13 -3.93 6.70 -1.70
CA CYS A 13 -4.61 7.99 -1.82
C CYS A 13 -5.94 7.79 -2.54
N VAL A 14 -7.06 8.18 -1.92
CA VAL A 14 -8.41 8.02 -2.49
C VAL A 14 -8.88 9.35 -3.07
N MET A 15 -9.27 9.36 -4.34
CA MET A 15 -9.76 10.53 -5.06
C MET A 15 -11.29 10.54 -5.22
N GLU A 16 -11.92 9.37 -5.24
CA GLU A 16 -13.37 9.20 -5.36
C GLU A 16 -13.80 7.91 -4.64
N GLY A 17 -15.04 7.87 -4.17
CA GLY A 17 -15.58 6.73 -3.41
C GLY A 17 -14.89 6.50 -2.08
N THR A 18 -14.74 5.23 -1.70
CA THR A 18 -14.17 4.79 -0.42
C THR A 18 -13.35 3.51 -0.60
N VAL A 19 -12.21 3.45 0.10
CA VAL A 19 -11.39 2.24 0.21
C VAL A 19 -11.38 1.78 1.66
N THR A 20 -11.76 0.53 1.90
CA THR A 20 -11.63 -0.10 3.22
C THR A 20 -10.36 -0.94 3.27
N TYR A 21 -9.43 -0.55 4.11
CA TYR A 21 -8.17 -1.24 4.36
C TYR A 21 -8.32 -2.20 5.54
N TYR A 22 -7.86 -3.45 5.35
CA TYR A 22 -7.81 -4.47 6.38
C TYR A 22 -6.37 -4.91 6.57
N GLY A 23 -5.83 -4.78 7.78
CA GLY A 23 -4.49 -5.24 8.15
C GLY A 23 -4.53 -6.52 8.97
N PHE A 24 -3.51 -7.36 8.82
CA PHE A 24 -3.39 -8.69 9.40
C PHE A 24 -2.03 -8.87 10.07
N ALA A 25 -2.01 -9.67 11.14
CA ALA A 25 -0.77 -9.99 11.87
C ALA A 25 0.27 -10.70 10.98
N ASP A 26 -0.20 -11.59 10.09
CA ASP A 26 0.61 -12.37 9.18
C ASP A 26 -0.19 -12.81 7.93
N GLU A 27 0.42 -13.63 7.07
CA GLU A 27 -0.18 -14.13 5.83
C GLU A 27 -1.34 -15.11 6.08
N GLN A 28 -1.26 -15.89 7.15
CA GLN A 28 -2.18 -16.98 7.48
C GLN A 28 -3.39 -16.50 8.29
N ALA A 29 -3.31 -15.32 8.91
CA ALA A 29 -4.40 -14.71 9.65
C ALA A 29 -5.66 -14.55 8.78
N THR A 30 -6.77 -15.08 9.28
CA THR A 30 -8.08 -15.01 8.61
C THR A 30 -8.90 -13.80 9.07
N GLU A 31 -8.64 -13.32 10.28
CA GLU A 31 -9.33 -12.16 10.87
C GLU A 31 -8.41 -10.93 10.86
N PRO A 32 -8.89 -9.76 10.42
CA PRO A 32 -8.09 -8.55 10.42
C PRO A 32 -7.92 -7.99 11.83
N GLU A 33 -6.68 -7.63 12.18
CA GLU A 33 -6.39 -6.92 13.44
C GLU A 33 -6.64 -5.41 13.34
N LYS A 34 -6.74 -4.89 12.11
CA LYS A 34 -6.98 -3.48 11.85
C LYS A 34 -7.94 -3.28 10.70
N LYS A 35 -8.90 -2.37 10.87
CA LYS A 35 -9.83 -1.92 9.82
C LYS A 35 -9.82 -0.40 9.76
N VAL A 36 -9.59 0.16 8.58
CA VAL A 36 -9.59 1.60 8.32
C VAL A 36 -10.44 1.90 7.10
N VAL A 37 -11.33 2.88 7.20
CA VAL A 37 -12.10 3.39 6.06
C VAL A 37 -11.46 4.69 5.59
N ILE A 38 -11.11 4.76 4.31
CA ILE A 38 -10.41 5.89 3.69
C ILE A 38 -11.35 6.51 2.66
N HIS A 39 -11.78 7.75 2.91
CA HIS A 39 -12.69 8.47 2.01
C HIS A 39 -11.92 9.31 0.98
N ALA A 40 -12.63 9.75 -0.07
CA ALA A 40 -12.10 10.70 -1.04
C ALA A 40 -11.44 11.93 -0.38
N GLY A 41 -10.26 12.32 -0.88
CA GLY A 41 -9.42 13.38 -0.32
C GLY A 41 -8.52 12.93 0.83
N GLN A 42 -8.59 11.67 1.27
CA GLN A 42 -7.77 11.11 2.34
C GLN A 42 -6.75 10.09 1.80
N PHE A 43 -5.74 9.82 2.62
CA PHE A 43 -4.80 8.75 2.38
C PHE A 43 -4.52 7.95 3.66
N ALA A 44 -4.06 6.71 3.49
CA ALA A 44 -3.48 5.91 4.56
C ALA A 44 -2.13 5.33 4.11
N THR A 45 -1.28 4.99 5.08
CA THR A 45 0.02 4.36 4.82
C THR A 45 0.03 2.92 5.28
N SER A 46 0.54 2.01 4.44
CA SER A 46 0.86 0.64 4.80
C SER A 46 2.36 0.52 5.11
N PRO A 47 2.73 0.07 6.31
CA PRO A 47 4.13 -0.22 6.63
C PRO A 47 4.73 -1.33 5.73
N PRO A 48 6.06 -1.36 5.57
CA PRO A 48 6.78 -2.43 4.90
C PRO A 48 6.40 -3.80 5.46
N GLN A 49 6.21 -4.78 4.58
CA GLN A 49 5.92 -6.19 4.91
C GLN A 49 4.65 -6.44 5.74
N TYR A 50 3.85 -5.41 6.03
CA TYR A 50 2.61 -5.56 6.78
C TYR A 50 1.49 -6.10 5.89
N TRP A 51 0.90 -7.22 6.29
CA TRP A 51 -0.10 -7.95 5.51
C TRP A 51 -1.43 -7.22 5.50
N HIS A 52 -1.99 -7.05 4.31
CA HIS A 52 -3.25 -6.35 4.13
C HIS A 52 -4.03 -6.79 2.89
N ARG A 53 -5.27 -6.30 2.81
CA ARG A 53 -6.09 -6.28 1.60
C ARG A 53 -6.95 -5.01 1.61
N VAL A 54 -7.48 -4.66 0.44
CA VAL A 54 -8.41 -3.55 0.29
C VAL A 54 -9.74 -4.01 -0.28
N GLU A 55 -10.82 -3.40 0.15
CA GLU A 55 -12.15 -3.48 -0.47
C GLU A 55 -12.51 -2.10 -1.00
N LEU A 56 -13.14 -2.08 -2.17
CA LEU A 56 -13.48 -0.88 -2.91
C LEU A 56 -14.99 -0.69 -2.90
N SER A 57 -15.45 0.55 -2.73
CA SER A 57 -16.81 0.91 -3.18
C SER A 57 -16.89 0.89 -4.71
N ASP A 58 -18.11 0.81 -5.25
CA ASP A 58 -18.36 0.72 -6.70
C ASP A 58 -17.79 1.90 -7.50
N ASP A 59 -17.71 3.07 -6.87
CA ASP A 59 -17.21 4.33 -7.42
C ASP A 59 -15.76 4.65 -7.02
N ALA A 60 -15.08 3.73 -6.33
CA ALA A 60 -13.76 4.02 -5.77
C ALA A 60 -12.72 4.28 -6.86
N ARG A 61 -12.04 5.43 -6.75
CA ARG A 61 -10.84 5.74 -7.53
C ARG A 61 -9.73 6.16 -6.60
N PHE A 62 -8.60 5.47 -6.69
CA PHE A 62 -7.45 5.67 -5.83
C PHE A 62 -6.16 5.38 -6.59
N ASN A 63 -5.03 5.83 -6.05
CA ASN A 63 -3.71 5.45 -6.52
C ASN A 63 -2.81 5.11 -5.34
N ILE A 64 -1.68 4.44 -5.63
CA ILE A 64 -0.70 4.07 -4.62
C ILE A 64 0.64 4.70 -4.98
N HIS A 65 1.28 5.33 -3.99
CA HIS A 65 2.69 5.74 -4.06
C HIS A 65 3.53 4.76 -3.24
N PHE A 66 4.69 4.39 -3.78
CA PHE A 66 5.66 3.54 -3.09
C PHE A 66 6.87 4.37 -2.71
N TRP A 67 7.18 4.38 -1.42
CA TRP A 67 8.24 5.18 -0.82
C TRP A 67 9.36 4.27 -0.33
N VAL A 68 10.60 4.64 -0.62
CA VAL A 68 11.83 4.01 -0.12
C VAL A 68 12.72 5.09 0.50
N ALA A 69 13.46 4.74 1.55
CA ALA A 69 14.46 5.65 2.11
C ALA A 69 15.66 5.77 1.15
N GLU A 70 16.26 6.97 1.07
CA GLU A 70 17.38 7.29 0.16
C GLU A 70 18.63 6.39 0.36
N GLU A 71 18.78 5.69 1.49
CA GLU A 71 19.92 4.80 1.71
C GLU A 71 19.84 3.44 1.00
N THR A 72 18.90 3.26 0.07
CA THR A 72 18.83 2.05 -0.78
C THR A 72 19.53 2.19 -2.14
N ASP A 73 20.40 3.20 -2.29
CA ASP A 73 21.20 3.48 -3.50
C ASP A 73 22.48 2.63 -3.62
N GLY A 74 22.45 1.39 -3.14
CA GLY A 74 23.58 0.45 -3.21
C GLY A 74 23.15 -0.94 -3.62
N GLU A 75 23.22 -1.22 -4.92
CA GLU A 75 23.32 -2.54 -5.58
C GLU A 75 22.10 -3.20 -6.24
N ASN A 76 20.83 -2.84 -5.98
CA ASN A 76 19.69 -3.48 -6.70
C ASN A 76 18.52 -2.54 -7.03
N GLY A 77 18.83 -1.38 -7.61
CA GLY A 77 17.82 -0.41 -8.07
C GLY A 77 16.91 -0.98 -9.16
N LEU A 78 15.68 -1.31 -8.78
CA LEU A 78 14.58 -1.81 -9.61
C LEU A 78 14.01 -0.74 -10.57
N PHE A 79 14.83 -0.05 -11.36
CA PHE A 79 14.36 0.85 -12.41
C PHE A 79 15.31 0.89 -13.62
N HIS A 80 15.10 -0.01 -14.58
CA HIS A 80 15.62 0.18 -15.94
C HIS A 80 14.62 0.99 -16.77
N ALA A 81 14.64 2.32 -16.62
CA ALA A 81 14.17 3.16 -17.71
C ALA A 81 15.18 3.01 -18.87
N LYS A 82 14.79 2.33 -19.95
CA LYS A 82 15.59 2.31 -21.18
C LYS A 82 15.78 3.76 -21.64
N LYS A 83 17.02 4.26 -21.63
CA LYS A 83 17.36 5.50 -22.33
C LYS A 83 17.19 5.26 -23.83
N ALA A 84 16.44 6.14 -24.47
CA ALA A 84 16.31 6.24 -25.92
C ALA A 84 17.59 6.82 -26.55
#